data_AF-A0A3P3WH67-F1
#
_entry.id   AF-A0A3P3WH67-F1
#
_cell.length_a   1.000
_cell.length_b   1.000
_cell.length_c   1.000
_cell.angle_alpha   90.00
_cell.angle_beta   90.00
_cell.angle_gamma   90.00
#
_symmetry.space_group_name_H-M   'P 1'
#
loop_
_entity.id
_entity.type
_entity.pdbx_description
1 polymer ?
#
loop_
_entity_poly.entity_id
_entity_poly.type
_entity_poly.pdbx_seq_one_letter_code
_entity_poly.pdbx_strand_id
1 'polypeptide(L)'
;MTEELQEDFGKFLVSRPYQKWKLFDETKMIGDYLCFKATTFRTVTNPKGKVIKYDYTAWYSPQLPYKFGPAGYGNLPGLIIELQGEGFTYGVKKIQFYDDAEKKENEMPSFRKLKLISDEEFEALAAEDEKRRQIRKD
;
A
#
# COMPACT_ATOMS: atom_id res chain seq x y z
N MET A 1 1.82 0.71 -20.04
CA MET A 1 2.77 -0.42 -19.99
C MET A 1 3.42 -0.57 -21.36
N THR A 2 4.74 -0.44 -21.44
CA THR A 2 5.56 -0.79 -22.62
C THR A 2 5.93 -2.27 -22.53
N GLU A 3 6.27 -2.90 -23.67
CA GLU A 3 6.75 -4.29 -23.71
C GLU A 3 8.04 -4.50 -22.90
N GLU A 4 8.91 -3.48 -22.78
CA GLU A 4 10.13 -3.54 -21.94
C GLU A 4 9.83 -3.48 -20.44
N LEU A 5 8.86 -2.67 -19.98
CA LEU A 5 8.38 -2.74 -18.58
C LEU A 5 7.63 -4.04 -18.32
N GLN A 6 6.96 -4.60 -19.35
CA GLN A 6 6.30 -5.89 -19.30
C GLN A 6 7.31 -7.05 -19.15
N GLU A 7 8.50 -6.93 -19.75
CA GLU A 7 9.65 -7.82 -19.57
C GLU A 7 10.41 -7.61 -18.24
N ASP A 8 10.28 -6.45 -17.61
CA ASP A 8 10.93 -6.11 -16.33
C ASP A 8 10.06 -6.39 -15.08
N PHE A 9 8.77 -6.75 -15.24
CA PHE A 9 7.94 -7.21 -14.12
C PHE A 9 8.57 -8.44 -13.47
N GLY A 10 9.06 -8.25 -12.24
CA GLY A 10 9.75 -9.29 -11.49
C GLY A 10 11.28 -9.25 -11.54
N LYS A 11 11.91 -8.18 -12.05
CA LYS A 11 13.39 -8.00 -12.00
C LYS A 11 13.90 -7.28 -10.74
N PHE A 12 13.02 -6.56 -10.04
CA PHE A 12 13.38 -5.74 -8.88
C PHE A 12 12.52 -6.07 -7.66
N LEU A 13 13.12 -5.98 -6.48
CA LEU A 13 12.41 -5.86 -5.21
C LEU A 13 12.38 -4.38 -4.85
N VAL A 14 11.19 -3.81 -4.69
CA VAL A 14 11.03 -2.40 -4.34
C VAL A 14 10.77 -2.30 -2.84
N SER A 15 11.72 -1.73 -2.09
CA SER A 15 11.52 -1.45 -0.68
C SER A 15 10.74 -0.15 -0.53
N ARG A 16 9.55 -0.23 0.08
CA ARG A 16 8.69 0.93 0.35
C ARG A 16 8.55 1.15 1.85
N PRO A 17 8.89 2.34 2.38
CA PRO A 17 8.61 2.64 3.78
C PRO A 17 7.10 2.74 4.00
N TYR A 18 6.63 2.34 5.18
CA TYR A 18 5.25 2.59 5.59
C TYR A 18 4.97 4.09 5.74
N GLN A 19 3.70 4.45 5.54
CA GLN A 19 3.24 5.82 5.73
C GLN A 19 3.30 6.21 7.20
N LYS A 20 3.57 7.50 7.45
CA LYS A 20 3.50 8.06 8.80
C LYS A 20 2.05 8.41 9.12
N TRP A 21 1.52 7.78 10.15
CA TRP A 21 0.16 8.00 10.61
C TRP A 21 0.10 9.06 11.70
N LYS A 22 -0.93 9.90 11.64
CA LYS A 22 -1.39 10.70 12.76
C LYS A 22 -2.56 9.97 13.42
N LEU A 23 -2.42 9.63 14.70
CA LEU A 23 -3.44 8.93 15.48
C LEU A 23 -4.40 9.93 16.13
N PHE A 24 -5.64 9.49 16.33
CA PHE A 24 -6.70 10.28 16.97
C PHE A 24 -7.48 9.41 17.97
N ASP A 25 -8.08 10.06 18.97
CA ASP A 25 -8.90 9.39 19.99
C ASP A 25 -10.36 9.16 19.53
N GLU A 26 -10.68 9.52 18.29
CA GLU A 26 -11.97 9.22 17.68
C GLU A 26 -12.15 7.71 17.54
N THR A 27 -13.30 7.22 17.99
CA THR A 27 -13.65 5.80 17.95
C THR A 27 -14.90 5.54 17.12
N LYS A 28 -14.95 4.37 16.49
CA LYS A 28 -16.08 3.89 15.69
C LYS A 28 -16.19 2.37 15.84
N MET A 29 -17.40 1.85 15.98
CA MET A 29 -17.64 0.41 15.88
C MET A 29 -17.79 0.01 14.42
N ILE A 30 -17.04 -1.01 13.97
CA ILE A 30 -17.16 -1.60 12.64
C ILE A 30 -17.31 -3.11 12.81
N GLY A 31 -18.50 -3.63 12.55
CA GLY A 31 -18.88 -4.97 13.00
C GLY A 31 -18.76 -5.05 14.53
N ASP A 32 -18.06 -6.07 15.01
CA ASP A 32 -17.84 -6.30 16.45
C ASP A 32 -16.58 -5.63 17.01
N TYR A 33 -15.87 -4.84 16.18
CA TYR A 33 -14.56 -4.30 16.53
C TYR A 33 -14.61 -2.80 16.83
N LEU A 34 -14.08 -2.43 17.99
CA LEU A 34 -13.80 -1.03 18.32
C LEU A 34 -12.59 -0.57 17.51
N CYS A 35 -12.79 0.45 16.70
CA CYS A 35 -11.78 1.01 15.82
C CYS A 35 -11.41 2.43 16.22
N PHE A 36 -10.15 2.79 16.00
CA PHE A 36 -9.59 4.13 16.21
C PHE A 36 -9.23 4.76 14.88
N LYS A 37 -9.35 6.08 14.80
CA LYS A 37 -9.06 6.83 13.59
C LYS A 37 -7.57 7.14 13.49
N ALA A 38 -7.03 6.98 12.29
CA ALA A 38 -5.73 7.48 11.90
C ALA A 38 -5.82 8.18 10.54
N THR A 39 -5.02 9.23 10.33
CA THR A 39 -4.93 9.87 9.01
C THR A 39 -3.49 9.89 8.51
N THR A 40 -3.35 9.84 7.20
CA THR A 40 -2.08 10.02 6.51
C THR A 40 -2.34 10.66 5.16
N PHE A 41 -1.28 11.04 4.45
CA PHE A 41 -1.38 11.57 3.10
C PHE A 41 -0.24 11.05 2.24
N ARG A 42 -0.47 11.00 0.93
CA ARG A 42 0.55 10.75 -0.08
C ARG A 42 0.61 11.93 -1.03
N THR A 43 1.81 12.34 -1.40
CA THR A 43 2.04 13.33 -2.45
C THR A 43 2.59 12.64 -3.68
N VAL A 44 2.04 12.96 -4.84
CA VAL A 44 2.59 12.54 -6.13
C VAL A 44 2.84 13.78 -6.97
N THR A 45 3.92 13.76 -7.76
CA THR A 45 4.23 14.84 -8.70
C THR A 45 3.89 14.35 -10.09
N ASN A 46 3.01 15.06 -10.80
CA ASN A 46 2.68 14.70 -12.17
C ASN A 46 3.82 15.08 -13.14
N PRO A 47 3.83 14.59 -14.39
CA PRO A 47 4.85 14.94 -15.37
C PRO A 47 4.97 16.45 -15.68
N LYS A 48 3.95 17.24 -15.31
CA LYS A 48 3.93 18.71 -15.44
C LYS A 48 4.46 19.43 -14.20
N GLY A 49 5.03 18.72 -13.23
CA GLY A 49 5.59 19.29 -12.00
C GLY A 49 4.55 19.71 -10.95
N LYS A 50 3.25 19.43 -11.17
CA LYS A 50 2.20 19.73 -10.19
C LYS A 50 2.22 18.65 -9.11
N VAL A 51 2.40 19.07 -7.86
CA VAL A 51 2.25 18.21 -6.68
C VAL A 51 0.77 18.06 -6.36
N ILE A 52 0.30 16.81 -6.30
CA ILE A 52 -1.05 16.42 -5.95
C ILE A 52 -0.98 15.69 -4.61
N LYS A 53 -1.81 16.11 -3.65
CA LYS A 53 -1.91 15.50 -2.32
C LYS A 53 -3.18 14.66 -2.25
N TYR A 54 -3.04 13.41 -1.84
CA TYR A 54 -4.14 12.51 -1.53
C TYR A 54 -4.19 12.25 -0.04
N ASP A 55 -5.31 12.55 0.58
CA ASP A 55 -5.56 12.31 1.99
C ASP A 55 -6.25 10.96 2.18
N TYR A 56 -5.85 10.25 3.24
CA TYR A 56 -6.40 8.95 3.59
C TYR A 56 -6.78 8.91 5.07
N THR A 57 -7.91 8.28 5.35
CA THR A 57 -8.38 8.01 6.71
C THR A 57 -8.49 6.50 6.90
N ALA A 58 -7.85 5.97 7.94
CA ALA A 58 -7.94 4.58 8.33
C ALA A 58 -8.68 4.43 9.66
N TRP A 59 -9.51 3.40 9.75
CA TRP A 59 -10.06 2.91 11.00
C TRP A 59 -9.42 1.56 11.31
N TYR A 60 -8.67 1.50 12.41
CA TYR A 60 -7.92 0.31 12.80
C TYR A 60 -8.36 -0.22 14.16
N SER A 61 -8.30 -1.54 14.36
CA SER A 61 -8.67 -2.15 15.64
C SER A 61 -7.49 -2.85 16.32
N PRO A 62 -7.06 -2.39 17.51
CA PRO A 62 -6.04 -3.05 18.32
C PRO A 62 -6.43 -4.47 18.79
N GLN A 63 -7.73 -4.80 18.79
CA GLN A 63 -8.22 -6.14 19.12
C GLN A 63 -7.73 -7.21 18.13
N LEU A 64 -7.38 -6.78 16.92
CA LEU A 64 -6.72 -7.59 15.90
C LEU A 64 -5.28 -7.09 15.78
N PRO A 65 -4.32 -7.64 16.54
CA PRO A 65 -2.96 -7.07 16.69
C PRO A 65 -2.05 -7.34 15.46
N TYR A 66 -2.63 -7.30 14.26
CA TYR A 66 -1.94 -7.47 12.98
C TYR A 66 -1.73 -6.11 12.34
N LYS A 67 -0.49 -5.70 12.12
CA LYS A 67 -0.12 -4.38 11.59
C LYS A 67 -0.32 -4.23 10.08
N PHE A 68 -1.37 -4.85 9.54
CA PHE A 68 -1.64 -4.93 8.11
C PHE A 68 -2.90 -4.15 7.72
N GLY A 69 -3.09 -3.97 6.41
CA GLY A 69 -4.24 -3.26 5.86
C GLY A 69 -4.33 -3.36 4.33
N PRO A 70 -5.39 -2.82 3.74
CA PRO A 70 -5.64 -2.87 2.31
C PRO A 70 -4.70 -1.92 1.54
N ALA A 71 -4.53 -2.22 0.24
CA ALA A 71 -3.81 -1.35 -0.71
C ALA A 71 -2.38 -0.94 -0.30
N GLY A 72 -1.70 -1.77 0.49
CA GLY A 72 -0.33 -1.51 0.96
C GLY A 72 -0.24 -0.55 2.16
N TYR A 73 -1.37 -0.12 2.72
CA TYR A 73 -1.42 0.62 3.97
C TYR A 73 -1.34 -0.34 5.16
N GLY A 74 -0.63 0.06 6.21
CA GLY A 74 -0.44 -0.76 7.41
C GLY A 74 0.36 -0.02 8.46
N ASN A 75 1.00 -0.76 9.36
CA ASN A 75 1.86 -0.23 10.41
C ASN A 75 1.13 0.65 11.46
N LEU A 76 -0.17 0.39 11.65
CA LEU A 76 -0.93 0.88 12.80
C LEU A 76 -0.92 -0.17 13.93
N PRO A 77 -1.18 0.22 15.19
CA PRO A 77 -1.26 -0.72 16.31
C PRO A 77 -2.57 -1.50 16.29
N GLY A 78 -2.79 -2.25 15.20
CA GLY A 78 -4.00 -3.01 14.93
C GLY A 78 -4.26 -3.15 13.43
N LEU A 79 -5.17 -4.04 13.07
CA LEU A 79 -5.58 -4.28 11.67
C LEU A 79 -6.39 -3.10 11.17
N ILE A 80 -6.08 -2.60 9.97
CA ILE A 80 -6.93 -1.62 9.28
C ILE A 80 -8.18 -2.33 8.75
N ILE A 81 -9.33 -2.00 9.32
CA ILE A 81 -10.63 -2.58 8.97
C ILE A 81 -11.32 -1.75 7.88
N GLU A 82 -11.09 -0.45 7.88
CA GLU A 82 -11.62 0.47 6.86
C GLU A 82 -10.52 1.45 6.45
N LEU A 83 -10.34 1.65 5.13
CA LEU A 83 -9.44 2.65 4.57
C LEU A 83 -10.21 3.48 3.55
N GLN A 84 -10.28 4.77 3.80
CA GLN A 84 -10.98 5.75 2.98
C GLN A 84 -9.95 6.62 2.26
N GLY A 85 -10.14 6.80 0.96
CA GLY A 85 -9.42 7.78 0.15
C GLY A 85 -10.40 8.61 -0.66
N GLU A 86 -9.87 9.43 -1.57
CA GLU A 86 -10.68 10.27 -2.44
C GLU A 86 -11.54 9.40 -3.40
N GLY A 87 -12.85 9.35 -3.14
CA GLY A 87 -13.81 8.62 -3.99
C GLY A 87 -13.82 7.11 -3.83
N PHE A 88 -13.08 6.53 -2.88
CA PHE A 88 -13.09 5.09 -2.63
C PHE A 88 -13.04 4.74 -1.14
N THR A 89 -13.50 3.53 -0.82
CA THR A 89 -13.40 2.97 0.52
C THR A 89 -13.16 1.46 0.44
N TYR A 90 -12.11 1.00 1.11
CA TYR A 90 -11.92 -0.41 1.41
C TYR A 90 -12.53 -0.69 2.78
N GLY A 91 -13.39 -1.70 2.85
CA GLY A 91 -13.97 -2.18 4.10
C GLY A 91 -13.86 -3.69 4.20
N VAL A 92 -13.56 -4.19 5.39
CA VAL A 92 -13.57 -5.63 5.66
C VAL A 92 -14.99 -6.18 5.54
N LYS A 93 -15.16 -7.23 4.74
CA LYS A 93 -16.45 -7.92 4.57
C LYS A 93 -16.61 -9.14 5.46
N LYS A 94 -15.51 -9.86 5.73
CA LYS A 94 -15.51 -11.10 6.51
C LYS A 94 -14.13 -11.32 7.13
N ILE A 95 -14.09 -11.69 8.40
CA ILE A 95 -12.88 -12.16 9.08
C ILE A 95 -13.11 -13.63 9.42
N GLN A 96 -12.15 -14.48 9.09
CA GLN A 96 -12.17 -15.91 9.37
C GLN A 96 -10.89 -16.26 10.11
N PHE A 97 -11.05 -16.88 11.27
CA PHE A 97 -9.96 -17.46 12.03
C PHE A 97 -9.87 -18.95 11.68
N TYR A 98 -8.66 -19.43 11.46
CA TYR A 98 -8.38 -20.83 11.25
C TYR A 98 -7.66 -21.35 12.49
N ASP A 99 -7.91 -22.62 12.84
CA ASP A 99 -7.19 -23.27 13.92
C ASP A 99 -5.73 -23.48 13.55
N ASP A 100 -4.84 -23.48 14.55
CA ASP A 100 -3.39 -23.63 14.35
C ASP A 100 -3.00 -24.93 13.61
N ALA A 101 -3.88 -25.94 13.62
CA ALA A 101 -3.71 -27.21 12.93
C ALA A 101 -3.84 -27.10 11.39
N GLU A 102 -4.45 -26.04 10.87
CA GLU A 102 -4.65 -25.78 9.44
C GLU A 102 -3.71 -24.69 8.89
N LYS A 103 -2.60 -24.40 9.58
CA LYS A 103 -1.58 -23.48 9.09
C LYS A 103 -1.05 -23.94 7.75
N LYS A 104 -1.53 -23.32 6.67
CA LYS A 104 -0.80 -23.30 5.40
C LYS A 104 0.45 -22.48 5.64
N GLU A 105 1.61 -23.11 5.57
CA GLU A 105 2.86 -22.38 5.51
C GLU A 105 2.82 -21.48 4.27
N ASN A 106 2.84 -20.17 4.49
CA ASN A 106 3.06 -19.23 3.41
C ASN A 106 4.57 -19.21 3.14
N GLU A 107 4.99 -19.99 2.15
CA GLU A 107 6.34 -19.88 1.62
C GLU A 107 6.44 -18.57 0.82
N MET A 108 7.32 -17.67 1.27
CA MET A 108 7.74 -16.58 0.39
C MET A 108 8.39 -17.19 -0.85
N PRO A 109 7.99 -16.80 -2.07
CA PRO A 109 8.63 -17.28 -3.28
C PRO A 109 10.13 -16.92 -3.25
N SER A 110 10.98 -17.81 -3.76
CA SER A 110 12.42 -17.62 -3.72
C SER A 110 12.87 -16.45 -4.61
N PHE A 111 13.28 -15.33 -4.02
CA PHE A 111 13.71 -14.12 -4.74
C PHE A 111 15.20 -14.06 -5.06
N ARG A 112 15.90 -15.21 -5.13
CA ARG A 112 17.38 -15.32 -5.04
C ARG A 112 18.22 -14.51 -6.05
N LYS A 113 17.65 -13.71 -6.95
CA LYS A 113 18.40 -12.89 -7.92
C LYS A 113 17.79 -11.52 -8.26
N LEU A 114 16.90 -10.97 -7.43
CA LEU A 114 16.29 -9.66 -7.75
C LEU A 114 17.06 -8.51 -7.11
N LYS A 115 17.27 -7.45 -7.90
CA LYS A 115 17.94 -6.24 -7.40
C LYS A 115 16.98 -5.48 -6.47
N LEU A 116 17.41 -5.23 -5.24
CA LEU A 116 16.68 -4.36 -4.32
C LEU A 116 16.89 -2.89 -4.75
N ILE A 117 15.78 -2.16 -4.91
CA ILE A 117 15.78 -0.73 -5.22
C ILE A 117 14.82 0.02 -4.28
N SER A 118 15.04 1.32 -4.11
CA SER A 118 14.12 2.19 -3.35
C SER A 118 12.88 2.56 -4.16
N ASP A 119 11.86 3.08 -3.47
CA ASP A 119 10.68 3.61 -4.15
C ASP A 119 11.03 4.82 -5.04
N GLU A 120 11.97 5.67 -4.61
CA GLU A 120 12.42 6.80 -5.43
C GLU A 120 13.16 6.35 -6.70
N GLU A 121 14.02 5.33 -6.60
CA GLU A 121 14.70 4.75 -7.75
C GLU A 121 13.70 4.14 -8.74
N PHE A 122 12.68 3.44 -8.22
CA PHE A 122 11.61 2.88 -9.03
C PHE A 122 10.78 3.97 -9.72
N GLU A 123 10.41 5.04 -9.01
CA GLU A 123 9.67 6.18 -9.58
C GLU A 123 10.50 6.92 -10.65
N ALA A 124 11.82 7.06 -10.47
CA ALA A 124 12.70 7.67 -11.46
C ALA A 124 12.79 6.85 -12.76
N LEU A 125 12.93 5.52 -12.65
CA LEU A 125 12.92 4.61 -13.79
C LEU A 125 11.59 4.68 -14.55
N ALA A 126 10.46 4.69 -13.82
CA ALA A 126 9.14 4.82 -14.42
C ALA A 126 8.96 6.16 -15.15
N ALA A 127 9.45 7.26 -14.57
CA ALA A 127 9.38 8.59 -15.18
C ALA A 127 10.25 8.72 -16.44
N GLU A 128 11.42 8.06 -16.47
CA GLU A 128 12.29 8.02 -17.64
C GLU A 128 11.64 7.23 -18.79
N ASP A 129 11.05 6.07 -18.50
CA ASP A 129 10.30 5.29 -19.51
C ASP A 129 9.13 6.09 -20.10
N GLU A 130 8.37 6.81 -19.26
CA GLU A 130 7.27 7.65 -19.73
C GLU A 130 7.74 8.76 -20.67
N LYS A 131 8.85 9.44 -20.35
CA LYS A 131 9.47 10.44 -21.22
C LYS A 131 9.90 9.85 -22.56
N ARG A 132 10.54 8.67 -22.56
CA ARG A 132 10.93 7.96 -23.78
C ARG A 132 9.72 7.63 -24.66
N ARG A 133 8.60 7.24 -24.05
CA ARG A 133 7.34 6.96 -24.76
C ARG A 133 6.77 8.21 -25.44
N GLN A 134 6.89 9.37 -24.81
CA GLN A 134 6.40 10.63 -25.36
C GLN A 134 7.19 11.01 -26.63
N ILE A 135 8.52 10.88 -26.60
CA ILE A 135 9.42 11.17 -27.74
C ILE A 135 9.17 10.23 -28.92
N ARG A 136 8.88 8.93 -28.67
CA ARG A 136 8.59 7.96 -29.76
C ARG A 136 7.25 8.18 -30.48
N LYS A 137 6.37 9.02 -29.93
CA LYS A 137 5.05 9.30 -30.49
C LYS A 137 5.00 10.58 -31.33
N ASP A 138 6.05 11.39 -31.29
CA ASP A 138 6.25 12.59 -32.09
C ASP A 138 7.11 12.27 -33.33
#